data_AF-A0A0D6TGA7-F1
#
_entry.id   AF-A0A0D6TGA7-F1
#
_cell.length_a   1.000
_cell.length_b   1.000
_cell.length_c   1.000
_cell.angle_alpha   90.00
_cell.angle_beta   90.00
_cell.angle_gamma   90.00
#
_symmetry.space_group_name_H-M   'P 1'
#
loop_
_entity.id
_entity.type
_entity.pdbx_description
1 polymer ?
#
loop_
_entity_poly.entity_id
_entity_poly.type
_entity_poly.pdbx_seq_one_letter_code
_entity_poly.pdbx_strand_id
1 'polypeptide(L)'
;MLSYTVPAVTQTEATDYTSAAGVTLQPGPADLIRGQRYIAARFNSRWLSEWEDDAVPEAVKHAIIEAAVIEARTPGALSPVSTPATDKVLVGAGKLTWERVRGASGPDAYMPRSAIIDGLLAGLVRSAMGGVSFLMRA
;
A
#
# COMPACT_ATOMS: atom_id res chain seq x y z
N MET A 1 3.95 14.23 -7.85
CA MET A 1 3.29 13.51 -6.72
C MET A 1 2.11 12.72 -7.29
N LEU A 2 1.66 11.58 -6.73
CA LEU A 2 0.61 10.81 -7.40
C LEU A 2 -0.75 11.50 -7.34
N SER A 3 -1.39 11.65 -8.51
CA SER A 3 -2.79 12.09 -8.63
C SER A 3 -3.75 11.05 -8.05
N TYR A 4 -4.95 11.47 -7.64
CA TYR A 4 -6.03 10.56 -7.23
C TYR A 4 -7.00 10.22 -8.37
N THR A 5 -6.88 10.92 -9.52
CA THR A 5 -7.85 10.87 -10.62
C THR A 5 -7.20 10.64 -11.97
N VAL A 6 -5.96 11.08 -12.17
CA VAL A 6 -5.20 10.88 -13.41
C VAL A 6 -4.32 9.64 -13.24
N PRO A 7 -4.47 8.60 -14.08
CA PRO A 7 -3.68 7.38 -13.94
C PRO A 7 -2.21 7.63 -14.31
N ALA A 8 -1.31 7.20 -13.43
CA ALA A 8 0.15 7.21 -13.64
C ALA A 8 0.64 5.97 -14.40
N VAL A 9 -0.22 4.96 -14.53
CA VAL A 9 0.06 3.70 -15.22
C VAL A 9 -1.04 3.44 -16.24
N THR A 10 -0.64 3.13 -17.46
CA THR A 10 -1.55 2.74 -18.55
C THR A 10 -1.96 1.26 -18.42
N GLN A 11 -3.10 0.92 -19.04
CA GLN A 11 -3.56 -0.47 -19.10
C GLN A 11 -2.54 -1.41 -19.76
N THR A 12 -1.82 -0.93 -20.78
CA THR A 12 -0.79 -1.69 -21.49
C THR A 12 0.40 -1.98 -20.58
N GLU A 13 0.97 -0.97 -19.92
CA GLU A 13 2.08 -1.16 -18.97
C GLU A 13 1.71 -2.16 -17.86
N ALA A 14 0.48 -2.05 -17.33
CA ALA A 14 -0.01 -2.98 -16.33
C ALA A 14 -0.08 -4.42 -16.87
N THR A 15 -0.58 -4.60 -18.10
CA THR A 15 -0.72 -5.92 -18.74
C THR A 15 0.64 -6.55 -19.03
N ASP A 16 1.60 -5.76 -19.49
CA ASP A 16 2.96 -6.24 -19.79
C ASP A 16 3.65 -6.73 -18.51
N TYR A 17 3.57 -5.94 -17.43
CA TYR A 17 4.14 -6.28 -16.13
C TYR A 17 3.53 -7.57 -15.55
N THR A 18 2.20 -7.64 -15.47
CA THR A 18 1.49 -8.79 -14.89
C THR A 18 1.66 -10.05 -15.71
N SER A 19 1.69 -9.94 -17.04
CA SER A 19 1.92 -11.08 -17.94
C SER A 19 3.34 -11.63 -17.78
N ALA A 20 4.35 -10.77 -17.67
CA ALA A 20 5.71 -11.17 -17.37
C ALA A 20 5.83 -11.88 -16.01
N ALA A 21 5.01 -11.48 -15.02
CA ALA A 21 4.92 -12.12 -13.72
C ALA A 21 4.04 -13.41 -13.70
N GLY A 22 3.44 -13.81 -14.83
CA GLY A 22 2.56 -14.97 -14.92
C GLY A 22 1.20 -14.79 -14.21
N VAL A 23 0.80 -13.55 -13.95
CA VAL A 23 -0.49 -13.24 -13.32
C VAL A 23 -1.59 -13.29 -14.37
N THR A 24 -2.54 -14.22 -14.20
CA THR A 24 -3.63 -14.43 -15.15
C THR A 24 -4.74 -13.39 -15.05
N LEU A 25 -5.00 -12.88 -13.84
CA LEU A 25 -5.98 -11.82 -13.62
C LEU A 25 -5.37 -10.46 -13.95
N GLN A 26 -5.86 -9.85 -15.01
CA GLN A 26 -5.41 -8.56 -15.48
C GLN A 26 -6.20 -7.42 -14.81
N PRO A 27 -5.54 -6.47 -14.12
CA PRO A 27 -6.24 -5.35 -13.49
C PRO A 27 -6.79 -4.43 -14.57
N GLY A 28 -8.05 -4.02 -14.47
CA GLY A 28 -8.66 -3.04 -15.37
C GLY A 28 -8.39 -1.59 -14.96
N PRO A 29 -8.89 -0.61 -15.73
CA PRO A 29 -8.65 0.81 -15.44
C PRO A 29 -9.16 1.25 -14.05
N ALA A 30 -10.29 0.69 -13.60
CA ALA A 30 -10.83 0.98 -12.28
C ALA A 30 -9.96 0.42 -11.15
N ASP A 31 -9.35 -0.74 -11.37
CA ASP A 31 -8.43 -1.37 -10.40
C ASP A 31 -7.14 -0.56 -10.28
N LEU A 32 -6.61 -0.07 -11.42
CA LEU A 32 -5.44 0.80 -11.46
C LEU A 32 -5.67 2.09 -10.67
N ILE A 33 -6.84 2.73 -10.84
CA ILE A 33 -7.17 3.92 -10.04
C ILE A 33 -7.31 3.57 -8.56
N ARG A 34 -7.95 2.45 -8.18
CA ARG A 34 -8.02 2.04 -6.76
C ARG A 34 -6.65 1.77 -6.16
N GLY A 35 -5.80 1.04 -6.87
CA GLY A 35 -4.42 0.77 -6.47
C GLY A 35 -3.61 2.06 -6.30
N GLN A 36 -3.69 2.97 -7.27
CA GLN A 36 -3.02 4.27 -7.19
C GLN A 36 -3.50 5.12 -6.02
N ARG A 37 -4.81 5.15 -5.77
CA ARG A 37 -5.38 5.89 -4.62
C ARG A 37 -4.86 5.36 -3.29
N TYR A 38 -4.68 4.04 -3.16
CA TYR A 38 -4.06 3.45 -1.98
C TYR A 38 -2.60 3.91 -1.81
N ILE A 39 -1.78 3.86 -2.87
CA ILE A 39 -0.38 4.33 -2.82
C ILE A 39 -0.33 5.84 -2.51
N ALA A 40 -1.13 6.65 -3.21
CA ALA A 40 -1.21 8.09 -3.02
C ALA A 40 -1.60 8.45 -1.57
N ALA A 41 -2.63 7.81 -1.02
CA ALA A 41 -3.10 8.07 0.34
C ALA A 41 -2.05 7.77 1.40
N ARG A 42 -1.26 6.71 1.20
CA ARG A 42 -0.28 6.23 2.18
C ARG A 42 1.09 6.91 2.06
N PHE A 43 1.49 7.35 0.88
CA PHE A 43 2.88 7.72 0.61
C PHE A 43 3.10 9.12 0.04
N ASN A 44 2.06 9.84 -0.42
CA ASN A 44 2.24 11.17 -1.02
C ASN A 44 2.97 12.19 -0.14
N SER A 45 2.79 12.13 1.19
CA SER A 45 3.49 12.99 2.15
C SER A 45 4.92 12.52 2.50
N ARG A 46 5.35 11.37 1.99
CA ARG A 46 6.55 10.65 2.44
C ARG A 46 7.61 10.46 1.35
N TRP A 47 7.34 10.80 0.09
CA TRP A 47 8.31 10.70 -0.99
C TRP A 47 9.61 11.44 -0.66
N LEU A 48 10.75 10.79 -0.90
CA LEU A 48 12.09 11.34 -0.67
C LEU A 48 12.49 12.39 -1.71
N SER A 49 11.89 12.32 -2.91
CA SER A 49 12.12 13.24 -4.02
C SER A 49 10.79 13.60 -4.68
N GLU A 50 10.76 14.73 -5.36
CA GLU A 50 9.66 15.13 -6.22
C GLU A 50 9.89 14.63 -7.65
N TRP A 51 8.80 14.45 -8.37
CA TRP A 51 8.77 14.08 -9.78
C TRP A 51 7.53 14.65 -10.44
N GLU A 52 7.67 14.92 -11.73
CA GLU A 52 6.58 15.30 -12.63
C GLU A 52 5.65 14.10 -12.91
N ASP A 53 4.43 14.40 -13.34
CA ASP A 53 3.38 13.39 -13.54
C ASP A 53 3.72 12.38 -14.67
N ASP A 54 4.55 12.76 -15.63
CA ASP A 54 5.04 11.90 -16.72
C ASP A 54 6.35 11.17 -16.37
N ALA A 55 6.96 11.49 -15.23
CA ALA A 55 8.25 10.97 -14.78
C ALA A 55 8.14 10.15 -13.48
N VAL A 56 6.99 9.50 -13.27
CA VAL A 56 6.77 8.64 -12.09
C VAL A 56 7.80 7.49 -12.08
N PRO A 57 8.54 7.30 -10.97
CA PRO A 57 9.54 6.23 -10.89
C PRO A 57 8.95 4.84 -11.15
N GLU A 58 9.68 3.99 -11.88
CA GLU A 58 9.20 2.65 -12.26
C GLU A 58 8.80 1.78 -11.05
N ALA A 59 9.53 1.86 -9.94
CA ALA A 59 9.15 1.15 -8.71
C ALA A 59 7.79 1.61 -8.16
N VAL A 60 7.43 2.89 -8.34
CA VAL A 60 6.10 3.41 -7.98
C VAL A 60 5.03 2.88 -8.93
N LYS A 61 5.30 2.83 -10.23
CA LYS A 61 4.38 2.23 -11.21
C LYS A 61 4.12 0.75 -10.91
N HIS A 62 5.17 -0.03 -10.65
CA HIS A 62 5.03 -1.43 -10.25
C HIS A 62 4.22 -1.58 -8.96
N ALA A 63 4.46 -0.72 -7.96
CA ALA A 63 3.67 -0.75 -6.72
C ALA A 63 2.17 -0.44 -6.96
N ILE A 64 1.85 0.47 -7.90
CA ILE A 64 0.47 0.73 -8.34
C ILE A 64 -0.13 -0.51 -8.99
N ILE A 65 0.62 -1.20 -9.86
CA ILE A 65 0.15 -2.41 -10.54
C ILE A 65 -0.10 -3.55 -9.54
N GLU A 66 0.81 -3.77 -8.58
CA GLU A 66 0.61 -4.76 -7.51
C GLU A 66 -0.63 -4.45 -6.65
N ALA A 67 -0.83 -3.18 -6.31
CA ALA A 67 -2.04 -2.73 -5.61
C ALA A 67 -3.30 -2.97 -6.46
N ALA A 68 -3.22 -2.72 -7.76
CA ALA A 68 -4.33 -2.94 -8.69
C ALA A 68 -4.66 -4.42 -8.85
N VAL A 69 -3.67 -5.32 -8.85
CA VAL A 69 -3.92 -6.77 -8.88
C VAL A 69 -4.69 -7.23 -7.62
N ILE A 70 -4.38 -6.67 -6.44
CA ILE A 70 -5.13 -6.95 -5.21
C ILE A 70 -6.58 -6.47 -5.35
N GLU A 71 -6.77 -5.25 -5.84
CA GLU A 71 -8.09 -4.65 -6.07
C GLU A 71 -8.91 -5.37 -7.14
N ALA A 72 -8.26 -5.92 -8.17
CA ALA A 72 -8.91 -6.72 -9.21
C ALA A 72 -9.45 -8.05 -8.64
N ARG A 73 -8.72 -8.65 -7.68
CA ARG A 73 -9.17 -9.88 -6.99
C ARG A 73 -10.29 -9.60 -6.01
N THR A 74 -10.21 -8.50 -5.29
CA THR A 74 -11.18 -8.14 -4.26
C THR A 74 -11.29 -6.61 -4.19
N PRO A 75 -12.25 -6.03 -4.92
CA PRO A 75 -12.44 -4.59 -4.91
C PRO A 75 -12.68 -4.06 -3.50
N GLY A 76 -11.93 -3.02 -3.12
CA GLY A 76 -11.96 -2.40 -1.79
C GLY A 76 -11.01 -3.03 -0.77
N ALA A 77 -10.26 -4.09 -1.11
CA ALA A 77 -9.35 -4.75 -0.17
C ALA A 77 -8.25 -3.84 0.38
N LEU A 78 -7.84 -2.81 -0.36
CA LEU A 78 -6.86 -1.81 0.07
C LEU A 78 -7.50 -0.49 0.52
N SER A 79 -8.84 -0.41 0.49
CA SER A 79 -9.55 0.76 1.02
C SER A 79 -9.57 0.70 2.55
N PRO A 80 -9.31 1.81 3.25
CA PRO A 80 -9.40 1.86 4.70
C PRO A 80 -10.87 1.75 5.13
N VAL A 81 -11.31 0.54 5.44
CA VAL A 81 -12.57 0.27 6.16
C VAL A 81 -12.24 -0.44 7.47
N SER A 82 -11.22 0.03 8.19
CA SER A 82 -11.00 -0.44 9.57
C SER A 82 -11.83 0.44 10.50
N THR A 83 -12.97 -0.08 10.91
CA THR A 83 -13.61 0.38 12.16
C THR A 83 -12.78 -0.17 13.32
N PRO A 84 -12.31 0.68 14.25
CA PRO A 84 -11.66 0.22 15.48
C PRO A 84 -12.52 -0.86 16.16
N ALA A 85 -11.88 -1.92 16.66
CA ALA A 85 -12.48 -3.09 17.34
C ALA A 85 -12.99 -4.27 16.49
N THR A 86 -12.88 -4.22 15.15
CA THR A 86 -13.29 -5.34 14.25
C THR A 86 -12.13 -6.25 13.86
N ASP A 87 -10.92 -5.70 13.69
CA ASP A 87 -9.74 -6.46 13.28
C ASP A 87 -9.14 -7.25 14.45
N LYS A 88 -8.84 -8.52 14.19
CA LYS A 88 -8.26 -9.47 15.16
C LYS A 88 -6.87 -9.89 14.69
N VAL A 89 -5.91 -9.90 15.60
CA VAL A 89 -4.57 -10.44 15.35
C VAL A 89 -4.43 -11.76 16.10
N LEU A 90 -3.87 -12.77 15.43
CA LEU A 90 -3.57 -14.06 16.05
C LEU A 90 -2.32 -13.91 16.93
N VAL A 91 -2.49 -14.10 18.24
CA VAL A 91 -1.42 -13.95 19.24
C VAL A 91 -0.83 -15.29 19.72
N GLY A 92 -1.34 -16.42 19.22
CA GLY A 92 -0.78 -17.75 19.51
C GLY A 92 -1.39 -18.87 18.68
N ALA A 93 -0.61 -19.91 18.39
CA ALA A 93 -1.06 -21.14 17.74
C ALA A 93 -1.32 -22.23 18.79
N GLY A 94 -2.59 -22.60 18.98
CA GLY A 94 -3.09 -23.45 20.08
C GLY A 94 -4.62 -23.30 20.20
N LYS A 95 -5.20 -23.24 21.42
CA LYS A 95 -6.59 -22.76 21.60
C LYS A 95 -6.65 -21.32 21.08
N LEU A 96 -7.21 -21.12 19.88
CA LEU A 96 -7.23 -19.84 19.17
C LEU A 96 -7.67 -18.71 20.10
N THR A 97 -6.72 -17.88 20.48
CA THR A 97 -6.94 -16.70 21.32
C THR A 97 -6.74 -15.48 20.42
N TRP A 98 -7.77 -14.65 20.37
CA TRP A 98 -7.81 -13.46 19.53
C TRP A 98 -7.78 -12.23 20.42
N GLU A 99 -6.87 -11.31 20.15
CA GLU A 99 -6.89 -9.98 20.75
C GLU A 99 -7.38 -8.96 19.72
N ARG A 100 -8.21 -8.02 20.17
CA ARG A 100 -8.57 -6.85 19.34
C ARG A 100 -7.34 -5.96 19.23
N VAL A 101 -7.08 -5.43 18.04
CA VAL A 101 -6.04 -4.42 17.87
C VAL A 101 -6.35 -3.21 18.76
N ARG A 102 -5.56 -3.02 19.84
CA ARG A 102 -5.60 -1.82 20.69
C ARG A 102 -4.46 -0.89 20.29
N GLY A 103 -4.73 0.41 20.22
CA GLY A 103 -3.68 1.44 20.20
C GLY A 103 -2.93 1.62 18.88
N ALA A 104 -3.64 1.64 17.75
CA ALA A 104 -3.04 2.10 16.49
C ALA A 104 -2.71 3.60 16.59
N SER A 105 -1.44 3.92 16.80
CA SER A 105 -0.94 5.29 16.99
C SER A 105 -0.51 5.89 15.64
N GLY A 106 -1.47 6.35 14.85
CA GLY A 106 -1.20 7.11 13.62
C GLY A 106 -2.30 6.96 12.57
N PRO A 107 -2.45 7.93 11.65
CA PRO A 107 -3.47 7.90 10.60
C PRO A 107 -3.33 6.69 9.67
N ASP A 108 -2.10 6.19 9.46
CA ASP A 108 -1.82 5.06 8.56
C ASP A 108 -1.96 3.69 9.25
N ALA A 109 -2.14 3.67 10.58
CA ALA A 109 -2.12 2.44 11.37
C ALA A 109 -3.31 1.50 11.08
N TYR A 110 -4.35 2.04 10.43
CA TYR A 110 -5.57 1.35 10.02
C TYR A 110 -5.61 1.04 8.52
N MET A 111 -4.56 1.39 7.77
CA MET A 111 -4.47 1.06 6.36
C MET A 111 -3.95 -0.36 6.15
N PRO A 112 -4.56 -1.16 5.26
CA PRO A 112 -4.02 -2.45 4.83
C PRO A 112 -2.54 -2.35 4.42
N ARG A 113 -1.76 -3.42 4.60
CA ARG A 113 -0.33 -3.45 4.25
C ARG A 113 -0.04 -4.60 3.29
N SER A 114 0.87 -4.35 2.35
CA SER A 114 1.43 -5.36 1.45
C SER A 114 2.94 -5.29 1.49
N ALA A 115 3.59 -6.39 1.87
CA ALA A 115 5.05 -6.45 1.98
C ALA A 115 5.75 -6.23 0.63
N ILE A 116 5.13 -6.66 -0.48
CA ILE A 116 5.64 -6.43 -1.83
C ILE A 116 5.66 -4.92 -2.14
N ILE A 117 4.55 -4.23 -1.87
CA ILE A 117 4.43 -2.78 -2.09
C ILE A 117 5.41 -2.02 -1.18
N ASP A 118 5.46 -2.37 0.11
CA ASP A 118 6.38 -1.71 1.05
C ASP A 118 7.85 -1.95 0.64
N GLY A 119 8.19 -3.12 0.09
CA GLY A 119 9.52 -3.44 -0.44
C GLY A 119 9.88 -2.66 -1.70
N LEU A 120 8.97 -2.55 -2.68
CA LEU A 120 9.17 -1.74 -3.90
C LEU A 120 9.43 -0.27 -3.58
N LEU A 121 8.81 0.24 -2.51
CA LEU A 121 8.89 1.66 -2.14
C LEU A 121 9.95 1.97 -1.07
N ALA A 122 10.63 0.97 -0.50
CA ALA A 122 11.49 1.12 0.68
C ALA A 122 12.61 2.17 0.51
N GLY A 123 13.13 2.35 -0.71
CA GLY A 123 14.15 3.34 -1.04
C GLY A 123 13.61 4.71 -1.50
N LEU A 124 12.29 4.87 -1.61
CA LEU A 124 11.63 6.06 -2.15
C LEU A 124 10.80 6.82 -1.11
N VAL A 125 10.57 6.23 0.06
CA VAL A 125 9.75 6.84 1.12
C VAL A 125 10.57 7.06 2.38
N ARG A 126 10.38 8.22 3.02
CA ARG A 126 10.81 8.43 4.41
C ARG A 126 10.14 7.39 5.30
N SER A 127 10.92 6.78 6.20
CA SER A 127 10.36 5.92 7.24
C SER A 127 9.29 6.69 8.03
N ALA A 128 8.20 6.04 8.42
CA ALA A 128 7.06 6.65 9.12
C ALA A 128 7.38 7.07 10.57
N MET A 129 8.65 7.26 10.91
CA MET A 129 9.15 7.25 12.27
C MET A 129 8.63 8.46 13.06
N GLY A 130 7.50 8.26 13.75
CA GLY A 130 7.28 8.84 15.06
C GLY A 130 8.35 8.27 15.98
N GLY A 131 9.28 9.12 16.43
CA GLY A 131 10.43 8.72 17.21
C GLY A 131 10.02 8.00 18.49
N VAL A 132 10.38 6.73 18.60
CA VAL A 132 10.57 6.11 19.92
C VAL A 132 11.99 6.48 20.34
N SER A 133 12.12 7.64 20.99
CA SER A 133 13.32 7.96 21.74
C SER A 133 13.33 7.01 22.95
N PHE A 134 14.06 5.89 22.84
CA PHE A 134 14.44 5.13 24.01
C PHE A 134 15.43 5.99 24.78
N LEU A 135 14.92 6.80 25.71
CA LEU A 135 15.69 7.32 26.83
C LEU A 135 16.27 6.11 27.58
N MET A 136 17.52 5.78 27.27
CA MET A 136 18.41 5.07 28.18
C MET A 136 18.44 5.87 29.48
N ARG A 137 17.68 5.43 30.48
CA ARG A 137 17.96 5.80 31.87
C ARG A 137 19.14 4.95 32.33
N ALA A 138 20.28 5.61 32.50
CA ALA A 138 21.36 5.15 33.38
C ALA A 138 20.96 5.39 34.84
#